data_AF-E2A8Q6-F1
#
_entry.id   AF-E2A8Q6-F1
#
_cell.length_a   1.000
_cell.length_b   1.000
_cell.length_c   1.000
_cell.angle_alpha   90.00
_cell.angle_beta   90.00
_cell.angle_gamma   90.00
#
_symmetry.space_group_name_H-M   'P 1'
#
loop_
_entity.id
_entity.type
_entity.pdbx_description
1 polymer ?
#
loop_
_entity_poly.entity_id
_entity_poly.type
_entity_poly.pdbx_seq_one_letter_code
_entity_poly.pdbx_strand_id
1 'polypeptide(L)'
;MLNVYKVMSENISAAISVNGEIVMKQPLIKSMRVVKKETLKLISDWVSRTNDHQMVLENFIPPLLDAVLLDYQKTNVHCAREPEVLSAMATIVNKLEAHITSEVPKIFDAVFECTLEMINKDFEEFPEHRTNFFLLLQAVNVHCFPAFLSIPPAQFKLVLDSIIWAFKHTMRNVADTGLQILYQLLLNIEQHEQAGQSFYQTYFTDILQHIFSVVTDTSHTAGLTMHATILAYMFTLIERGKIQVPLGPVPDNTLYIQEFVARLLRAAFPHLTDNQIKITVQGLFHLNQDITAFKEHLRDFLVQIKEYTGEDDAELYLEERETALRLAQEEKRRQQMAVPGILNPHEMPEEMQD
;
A
#
# COMPACT_ATOMS: atom_id res chain seq x y z
N MET A 1 -23.19 -27.88 -1.47
CA MET A 1 -21.73 -27.66 -1.41
C MET A 1 -21.27 -27.12 -0.06
N LEU A 2 -21.84 -26.03 0.45
CA LEU A 2 -21.44 -25.45 1.74
C LEU A 2 -21.55 -26.43 2.93
N ASN A 3 -22.57 -27.28 2.98
CA ASN A 3 -22.66 -28.33 4.01
C ASN A 3 -21.52 -29.35 3.90
N VAL A 4 -21.09 -29.70 2.68
CA VAL A 4 -19.95 -30.59 2.47
C VAL A 4 -18.67 -29.90 2.92
N TYR A 5 -18.48 -28.61 2.60
CA TYR A 5 -17.35 -27.82 3.08
C TYR A 5 -17.24 -27.85 4.62
N LYS A 6 -18.36 -27.61 5.32
CA LYS A 6 -18.43 -27.64 6.79
C LYS A 6 -18.04 -29.02 7.34
N VAL A 7 -18.65 -30.09 6.84
CA VAL A 7 -18.35 -31.46 7.27
C VAL A 7 -16.89 -31.83 7.03
N MET A 8 -16.31 -31.45 5.89
CA MET A 8 -14.88 -31.67 5.63
C MET A 8 -14.02 -30.93 6.63
N SER A 9 -14.36 -29.69 6.96
CA SER A 9 -13.57 -28.90 7.90
C SER A 9 -13.66 -29.40 9.35
N GLU A 10 -14.87 -29.79 9.78
CA GLU A 10 -15.08 -30.41 11.10
C GLU A 10 -14.26 -31.70 11.25
N ASN A 11 -14.26 -32.54 10.21
CA ASN A 11 -13.46 -33.77 10.19
C ASN A 11 -11.95 -33.50 10.23
N ILE A 12 -11.46 -32.50 9.48
CA ILE A 12 -10.05 -32.11 9.51
C ILE A 12 -9.67 -31.60 10.91
N SER A 13 -10.47 -30.68 11.46
CA SER A 13 -10.24 -30.12 12.80
C SER A 13 -10.25 -31.20 13.89
N ALA A 14 -11.21 -32.14 13.84
CA ALA A 14 -11.28 -33.26 14.76
C ALA A 14 -10.04 -34.17 14.64
N ALA A 15 -9.63 -34.51 13.42
CA ALA A 15 -8.44 -35.35 13.20
C ALA A 15 -7.17 -34.70 13.75
N ILE A 16 -7.01 -33.38 13.55
CA ILE A 16 -5.89 -32.59 14.09
C ILE A 16 -5.95 -32.57 15.62
N SER A 17 -7.11 -32.36 16.23
CA SER A 17 -7.23 -32.31 17.70
C SER A 17 -6.84 -33.62 18.39
N VAL A 18 -7.07 -34.76 17.73
CA VAL A 18 -6.80 -36.09 18.30
C VAL A 18 -5.34 -36.51 18.07
N ASN A 19 -4.77 -36.15 16.93
CA ASN A 19 -3.50 -36.74 16.46
C ASN A 19 -2.38 -35.71 16.21
N GLY A 20 -2.66 -34.41 16.42
CA GLY A 20 -1.75 -33.31 16.10
C GLY A 20 -1.61 -33.05 14.60
N GLU A 21 -0.74 -32.11 14.24
CA GLU A 21 -0.57 -31.62 12.85
C GLU A 21 -0.07 -32.68 11.86
N ILE A 22 0.47 -33.80 12.34
CA ILE A 22 1.02 -34.87 11.49
C ILE A 22 -0.04 -35.47 10.55
N VAL A 23 -1.32 -35.42 10.92
CA VAL A 23 -2.43 -35.92 10.07
C VAL A 23 -2.58 -35.16 8.77
N MET A 24 -2.08 -33.93 8.68
CA MET A 24 -2.11 -33.12 7.46
C MET A 24 -1.37 -33.79 6.29
N LYS A 25 -0.47 -34.73 6.58
CA LYS A 25 0.25 -35.51 5.56
C LYS A 25 -0.55 -36.71 5.04
N GLN A 26 -1.61 -37.13 5.74
CA GLN A 26 -2.40 -38.30 5.39
C GLN A 26 -3.22 -38.08 4.10
N PRO A 27 -3.31 -39.08 3.21
CA PRO A 27 -4.05 -38.95 1.94
C PRO A 27 -5.51 -38.52 2.13
N LEU A 28 -6.20 -39.04 3.15
CA LEU A 28 -7.60 -38.69 3.39
C LEU A 28 -7.79 -37.20 3.73
N ILE A 29 -6.96 -36.65 4.62
CA ILE A 29 -6.99 -35.23 4.99
C ILE A 29 -6.68 -34.34 3.79
N LYS A 30 -5.69 -34.72 2.96
CA LYS A 30 -5.38 -34.03 1.71
C LYS A 30 -6.59 -34.02 0.76
N SER A 31 -7.29 -35.15 0.59
CA SER A 31 -8.49 -35.22 -0.23
C SER A 31 -9.62 -34.34 0.32
N MET A 32 -9.83 -34.31 1.64
CA MET A 32 -10.83 -33.42 2.27
C MET A 32 -10.52 -31.94 2.00
N ARG A 33 -9.24 -31.54 2.06
CA ARG A 33 -8.81 -30.18 1.71
C ARG A 33 -9.03 -29.86 0.24
N VAL A 34 -8.75 -30.80 -0.67
CA VAL A 34 -9.06 -30.64 -2.10
C VAL A 34 -10.55 -30.39 -2.30
N VAL A 35 -11.43 -31.09 -1.59
CA VAL A 35 -12.89 -30.83 -1.65
C VAL A 35 -13.23 -29.41 -1.18
N LYS A 36 -12.63 -28.93 -0.08
CA LYS A 36 -12.80 -27.54 0.39
C LYS A 36 -12.34 -26.53 -0.68
N LYS A 37 -11.14 -26.72 -1.21
CA LYS A 37 -10.50 -25.89 -2.25
C LYS A 37 -11.34 -25.81 -3.52
N GLU A 38 -11.73 -26.95 -4.09
CA GLU A 38 -12.53 -26.98 -5.33
C GLU A 38 -13.95 -26.47 -5.12
N THR A 39 -14.52 -26.60 -3.91
CA THR A 39 -15.78 -25.94 -3.56
C THR A 39 -15.66 -24.42 -3.63
N LEU A 40 -14.60 -23.84 -3.05
CA LEU A 40 -14.36 -22.40 -3.07
C LEU A 40 -14.11 -21.88 -4.49
N LYS A 41 -13.32 -22.61 -5.28
CA LYS A 41 -13.06 -22.24 -6.68
C LYS A 41 -14.34 -22.22 -7.50
N LEU A 42 -15.17 -23.26 -7.44
CA LEU A 42 -16.40 -23.32 -8.22
C LEU A 42 -17.35 -22.17 -7.85
N ILE A 43 -17.47 -21.85 -6.55
CA ILE A 43 -18.28 -20.71 -6.09
C ILE A 43 -17.71 -19.40 -6.61
N SER A 44 -16.40 -19.19 -6.49
CA SER A 44 -15.72 -17.97 -6.93
C SER A 44 -15.84 -17.77 -8.45
N ASP A 45 -15.64 -18.83 -9.23
CA ASP A 45 -15.77 -18.83 -10.68
C ASP A 45 -17.20 -18.51 -11.11
N TRP A 46 -18.20 -19.07 -10.43
CA TRP A 46 -19.60 -18.75 -10.70
C TRP A 46 -19.91 -17.29 -10.37
N VAL A 47 -19.50 -16.80 -9.18
CA VAL A 47 -19.71 -15.39 -8.80
C VAL A 47 -19.04 -14.47 -9.82
N SER A 48 -17.81 -14.75 -10.23
CA SER A 48 -17.05 -13.92 -11.20
C SER A 48 -17.80 -13.69 -12.52
N ARG A 49 -18.72 -14.59 -12.89
CA ARG A 49 -19.51 -14.57 -14.13
C ARG A 49 -20.95 -14.10 -13.95
N THR A 50 -21.38 -13.77 -12.73
CA THR A 50 -22.73 -13.27 -12.48
C THR A 50 -22.94 -11.90 -13.12
N ASN A 51 -24.18 -11.59 -13.49
CA ASN A 51 -24.59 -10.23 -13.88
C ASN A 51 -25.59 -9.61 -12.90
N ASP A 52 -26.05 -10.39 -11.92
CA ASP A 52 -27.01 -9.95 -10.91
C ASP A 52 -26.30 -9.91 -9.55
N HIS A 53 -25.76 -8.73 -9.23
CA HIS A 53 -24.97 -8.52 -8.02
C HIS A 53 -25.83 -8.57 -6.76
N GLN A 54 -27.06 -8.03 -6.83
CA GLN A 54 -27.97 -7.99 -5.69
C GLN A 54 -28.45 -9.39 -5.32
N MET A 55 -28.84 -10.20 -6.30
CA MET A 55 -29.26 -11.58 -6.05
C MET A 55 -28.14 -12.40 -5.39
N VAL A 56 -26.89 -12.24 -5.86
CA VAL A 56 -25.74 -12.92 -5.27
C VAL A 56 -25.48 -12.44 -3.84
N LEU A 57 -25.50 -11.12 -3.61
CA LEU A 57 -25.29 -10.53 -2.29
C LEU A 57 -26.33 -11.01 -1.29
N GLU A 58 -27.62 -11.00 -1.63
CA GLU A 58 -28.69 -11.32 -0.69
C GLU A 58 -28.81 -12.83 -0.40
N ASN A 59 -28.60 -13.67 -1.42
CA ASN A 59 -28.92 -15.11 -1.32
C ASN A 59 -27.71 -16.02 -1.15
N PHE A 60 -26.52 -15.60 -1.60
CA PHE A 60 -25.34 -16.48 -1.67
C PHE A 60 -24.19 -16.03 -0.77
N ILE A 61 -23.97 -14.73 -0.59
CA ILE A 61 -22.87 -14.22 0.24
C ILE A 61 -23.04 -14.56 1.72
N PRO A 62 -24.18 -14.27 2.41
CA PRO A 62 -24.33 -14.58 3.82
C PRO A 62 -24.05 -16.04 4.19
N PRO A 63 -24.67 -17.06 3.54
CA PRO A 63 -24.40 -18.45 3.89
C PRO A 63 -22.97 -18.89 3.55
N LEU A 64 -22.34 -18.31 2.51
CA LEU A 64 -20.93 -18.57 2.20
C LEU A 64 -20.02 -18.04 3.31
N LEU A 65 -20.20 -16.78 3.72
CA LEU A 65 -19.39 -16.16 4.77
C LEU A 65 -19.53 -16.92 6.09
N ASP A 66 -20.75 -17.31 6.47
CA ASP A 66 -21.00 -18.09 7.68
C ASP A 66 -20.34 -19.47 7.66
N ALA A 67 -20.23 -20.09 6.48
CA ALA A 67 -19.60 -21.40 6.33
C ALA A 67 -18.08 -21.34 6.32
N VAL A 68 -17.50 -20.26 5.81
CA VAL A 68 -16.08 -20.20 5.45
C VAL A 68 -15.27 -19.31 6.40
N LEU A 69 -15.78 -18.14 6.79
CA LEU A 69 -15.02 -17.17 7.57
C LEU A 69 -14.75 -17.67 9.00
N LEU A 70 -15.80 -18.13 9.70
CA LEU A 70 -15.64 -18.66 11.06
C LEU A 70 -14.77 -19.91 11.10
N ASP A 71 -14.85 -20.73 10.05
CA ASP A 71 -14.01 -21.91 9.88
C ASP A 71 -12.53 -21.52 9.75
N TYR A 72 -12.23 -20.56 8.87
CA TYR A 72 -10.89 -20.03 8.67
C TYR A 72 -10.29 -19.45 9.96
N GLN A 73 -11.06 -18.61 10.66
CA GLN A 73 -10.63 -17.94 11.89
C GLN A 73 -10.37 -18.93 13.02
N LYS A 74 -11.28 -19.89 13.24
CA LYS A 74 -11.19 -20.88 14.35
C LYS A 74 -10.16 -21.98 14.09
N THR A 75 -9.67 -22.11 12.87
CA THR A 75 -8.60 -23.07 12.56
C THR A 75 -7.30 -22.58 13.19
N ASN A 76 -6.95 -23.15 14.35
CA ASN A 76 -5.75 -22.77 15.12
C ASN A 76 -4.44 -23.24 14.47
N VAL A 77 -4.50 -24.26 13.62
CA VAL A 77 -3.32 -24.80 12.93
C VAL A 77 -3.12 -24.07 11.62
N HIS A 78 -2.04 -23.28 11.53
CA HIS A 78 -1.74 -22.42 10.37
C HIS A 78 -1.76 -23.18 9.04
N CYS A 79 -1.17 -24.38 8.98
CA CYS A 79 -1.12 -25.18 7.74
C CYS A 79 -2.47 -25.79 7.33
N ALA A 80 -3.49 -25.72 8.19
CA ALA A 80 -4.85 -26.17 7.89
C ALA A 80 -5.79 -25.04 7.43
N ARG A 81 -5.37 -23.77 7.54
CA ARG A 81 -6.10 -22.64 6.96
C ARG A 81 -5.96 -22.65 5.44
N GLU A 82 -7.08 -22.66 4.73
CA GLU A 82 -7.08 -22.80 3.27
C GLU A 82 -6.86 -21.43 2.59
N PRO A 83 -5.76 -21.21 1.85
CA PRO A 83 -5.46 -19.93 1.22
C PRO A 83 -6.50 -19.52 0.16
N GLU A 84 -7.24 -20.47 -0.41
CA GLU A 84 -8.33 -20.19 -1.34
C GLU A 84 -9.51 -19.44 -0.73
N VAL A 85 -9.62 -19.38 0.60
CA VAL A 85 -10.60 -18.50 1.24
C VAL A 85 -10.30 -17.04 0.88
N LEU A 86 -9.02 -16.64 0.96
CA LEU A 86 -8.58 -15.27 0.70
C LEU A 86 -8.77 -14.91 -0.79
N SER A 87 -8.40 -15.81 -1.71
CA SER A 87 -8.59 -15.56 -3.16
C SER A 87 -10.05 -15.59 -3.58
N ALA A 88 -10.88 -16.42 -2.94
CA ALA A 88 -12.33 -16.39 -3.15
C ALA A 88 -12.93 -15.05 -2.71
N MET A 89 -12.55 -14.55 -1.52
CA MET A 89 -13.01 -13.24 -1.05
C MET A 89 -12.53 -12.13 -1.97
N ALA A 90 -11.27 -12.15 -2.44
CA ALA A 90 -10.76 -11.18 -3.40
C ALA A 90 -11.57 -11.19 -4.71
N THR A 91 -11.87 -12.38 -5.24
CA THR A 91 -12.68 -12.54 -6.46
C THR A 91 -14.09 -11.99 -6.28
N ILE A 92 -14.72 -12.26 -5.14
CA ILE A 92 -16.05 -11.77 -4.82
C ILE A 92 -16.05 -10.24 -4.69
N VAL A 93 -15.06 -9.66 -3.99
CA VAL A 93 -14.93 -8.20 -3.83
C VAL A 93 -14.72 -7.52 -5.19
N ASN A 94 -13.81 -8.02 -6.03
CA ASN A 94 -13.60 -7.48 -7.38
C ASN A 94 -14.86 -7.57 -8.26
N LYS A 95 -15.74 -8.54 -8.00
CA LYS A 95 -16.94 -8.73 -8.81
C LYS A 95 -18.15 -7.92 -8.34
N LEU A 96 -18.40 -7.91 -7.03
CA LEU A 96 -19.56 -7.23 -6.44
C LEU A 96 -19.27 -5.75 -6.16
N GLU A 97 -17.99 -5.39 -6.05
CA GLU A 97 -17.51 -4.03 -5.83
C GLU A 97 -18.22 -3.36 -4.64
N ALA A 98 -18.74 -2.14 -4.82
CA ALA A 98 -19.42 -1.39 -3.77
C ALA A 98 -20.56 -2.16 -3.08
N HIS A 99 -21.20 -3.14 -3.76
CA HIS A 99 -22.32 -3.90 -3.21
C HIS A 99 -21.93 -4.73 -1.99
N ILE A 100 -20.68 -5.23 -1.90
CA ILE A 100 -20.23 -6.04 -0.76
C ILE A 100 -19.55 -5.21 0.34
N THR A 101 -19.47 -3.88 0.19
CA THR A 101 -18.72 -3.01 1.14
C THR A 101 -19.18 -3.19 2.59
N SER A 102 -20.47 -3.42 2.84
CA SER A 102 -21.01 -3.65 4.19
C SER A 102 -20.55 -4.95 4.85
N GLU A 103 -20.12 -5.94 4.07
CA GLU A 103 -19.63 -7.24 4.57
C GLU A 103 -18.11 -7.24 4.80
N VAL A 104 -17.38 -6.25 4.29
CA VAL A 104 -15.92 -6.18 4.41
C VAL A 104 -15.44 -6.20 5.87
N PRO A 105 -16.05 -5.48 6.83
CA PRO A 105 -15.66 -5.59 8.25
C PRO A 105 -15.74 -7.04 8.76
N LYS A 106 -16.82 -7.76 8.45
CA LYS A 106 -17.00 -9.18 8.83
C LYS A 106 -15.94 -10.08 8.20
N ILE A 107 -15.57 -9.83 6.93
CA ILE A 107 -14.49 -10.55 6.25
C ILE A 107 -13.16 -10.31 6.97
N PHE A 108 -12.83 -9.05 7.25
CA PHE A 108 -11.56 -8.65 7.86
C PHE A 108 -11.43 -9.18 9.30
N ASP A 109 -12.48 -9.11 10.10
CA ASP A 109 -12.48 -9.65 11.46
C ASP A 109 -12.13 -11.15 11.50
N ALA A 110 -12.53 -11.90 10.47
CA ALA A 110 -12.28 -13.33 10.38
C ALA A 110 -10.89 -13.68 9.84
N VAL A 111 -10.40 -12.96 8.83
CA VAL A 111 -9.19 -13.39 8.09
C VAL A 111 -7.98 -12.50 8.31
N PHE A 112 -8.15 -11.22 8.66
CA PHE A 112 -7.06 -10.25 8.54
C PHE A 112 -5.90 -10.52 9.51
N GLU A 113 -6.16 -10.42 10.81
CA GLU A 113 -5.13 -10.54 11.85
C GLU A 113 -4.51 -11.94 11.87
N CYS A 114 -5.34 -12.99 11.82
CA CYS A 114 -4.85 -14.35 11.89
C CYS A 114 -4.03 -14.77 10.66
N THR A 115 -4.29 -14.20 9.47
CA THR A 115 -3.43 -14.38 8.30
C THR A 115 -2.16 -13.54 8.42
N LEU A 116 -2.25 -12.30 8.91
CA LEU A 116 -1.09 -11.43 9.09
C LEU A 116 -0.04 -12.07 10.00
N GLU A 117 -0.46 -12.66 11.12
CA GLU A 117 0.40 -13.43 12.05
C GLU A 117 1.10 -14.64 11.40
N MET A 118 0.57 -15.17 10.30
CA MET A 118 1.19 -16.27 9.55
C MET A 118 2.29 -15.76 8.64
N ILE A 119 2.06 -14.63 7.97
CA ILE A 119 2.92 -14.16 6.87
C ILE A 119 3.97 -13.16 7.32
N ASN A 120 3.84 -12.56 8.51
CA ASN A 120 4.72 -11.49 9.00
C ASN A 120 5.93 -11.97 9.83
N LYS A 121 6.05 -13.27 10.11
CA LYS A 121 7.13 -13.86 10.91
C LYS A 121 8.37 -14.23 10.09
N ASP A 122 8.14 -14.69 8.87
CA ASP A 122 9.17 -15.16 7.95
C ASP A 122 8.78 -14.83 6.49
N PHE A 123 9.79 -14.66 5.64
CA PHE A 123 9.62 -14.25 4.25
C PHE A 123 9.37 -15.42 3.28
N GLU A 124 9.50 -16.68 3.73
CA GLU A 124 9.39 -17.87 2.88
C GLU A 124 8.12 -18.68 3.15
N GLU A 125 7.70 -18.80 4.42
CA GLU A 125 6.52 -19.59 4.78
C GLU A 125 5.20 -19.00 4.23
N PHE A 126 4.23 -19.87 3.95
CA PHE A 126 2.87 -19.52 3.48
C PHE A 126 2.79 -18.55 2.27
N PRO A 127 3.48 -18.83 1.15
CA PRO A 127 3.52 -17.94 -0.02
C PRO A 127 2.14 -17.74 -0.69
N GLU A 128 1.29 -18.77 -0.69
CA GLU A 128 -0.08 -18.68 -1.22
C GLU A 128 -0.96 -17.76 -0.36
N HIS A 129 -0.88 -17.88 0.97
CA HIS A 129 -1.58 -16.98 1.89
C HIS A 129 -1.12 -15.54 1.72
N ARG A 130 0.19 -15.32 1.63
CA ARG A 130 0.76 -13.98 1.41
C ARG A 130 0.23 -13.34 0.13
N THR A 131 0.28 -14.09 -0.98
CA THR A 131 -0.22 -13.61 -2.27
C THR A 131 -1.71 -13.28 -2.19
N ASN A 132 -2.52 -14.21 -1.69
CA ASN A 132 -3.97 -14.03 -1.67
C ASN A 132 -4.42 -12.97 -0.66
N PHE A 133 -3.68 -12.78 0.43
CA PHE A 133 -3.92 -11.71 1.41
C PHE A 133 -3.79 -10.33 0.74
N PHE A 134 -2.69 -10.09 0.01
CA PHE A 134 -2.51 -8.82 -0.68
C PHE A 134 -3.45 -8.64 -1.87
N LEU A 135 -3.86 -9.72 -2.55
CA LEU A 135 -4.93 -9.65 -3.55
C LEU A 135 -6.27 -9.22 -2.94
N LEU A 136 -6.64 -9.77 -1.78
CA LEU A 136 -7.85 -9.35 -1.05
C LEU A 136 -7.73 -7.88 -0.62
N LEU A 137 -6.58 -7.49 -0.07
CA LEU A 137 -6.36 -6.13 0.39
C LEU A 137 -6.42 -5.12 -0.77
N GLN A 138 -5.84 -5.47 -1.91
CA GLN A 138 -5.93 -4.68 -3.14
C GLN A 138 -7.37 -4.54 -3.63
N ALA A 139 -8.11 -5.66 -3.71
CA ALA A 139 -9.51 -5.66 -4.14
C ALA A 139 -10.38 -4.74 -3.26
N VAL A 140 -10.23 -4.84 -1.93
CA VAL A 140 -10.96 -3.97 -0.98
C VAL A 140 -10.56 -2.52 -1.14
N ASN A 141 -9.26 -2.22 -1.29
CA ASN A 141 -8.79 -0.86 -1.49
C ASN A 141 -9.37 -0.24 -2.78
N VAL A 142 -9.39 -0.98 -3.88
CA VAL A 142 -9.88 -0.48 -5.18
C VAL A 142 -11.40 -0.30 -5.17
N HIS A 143 -12.15 -1.29 -4.71
CA HIS A 143 -13.60 -1.34 -4.94
C HIS A 143 -14.46 -1.06 -3.70
N CYS A 144 -13.88 -1.11 -2.50
CA CYS A 144 -14.61 -1.01 -1.23
C CYS A 144 -13.91 -0.07 -0.23
N PHE A 145 -13.22 0.96 -0.71
CA PHE A 145 -12.47 1.90 0.13
C PHE A 145 -13.26 2.47 1.33
N PRO A 146 -14.57 2.79 1.25
CA PRO A 146 -15.34 3.24 2.41
C PRO A 146 -15.31 2.26 3.59
N ALA A 147 -15.07 0.97 3.36
CA ALA A 147 -14.89 -0.01 4.42
C ALA A 147 -13.68 0.32 5.31
N PHE A 148 -12.56 0.78 4.74
CA PHE A 148 -11.39 1.21 5.50
C PHE A 148 -11.66 2.41 6.41
N LEU A 149 -12.63 3.26 6.05
CA LEU A 149 -13.05 4.38 6.88
C LEU A 149 -14.02 3.95 8.00
N SER A 150 -14.60 2.75 7.88
CA SER A 150 -15.58 2.21 8.83
C SER A 150 -14.97 1.28 9.88
N ILE A 151 -13.79 0.69 9.60
CA ILE A 151 -13.10 -0.20 10.55
C ILE A 151 -12.47 0.59 11.70
N PRO A 152 -12.26 -0.03 12.88
CA PRO A 152 -11.58 0.61 13.99
C PRO A 152 -10.18 1.13 13.61
N PRO A 153 -9.72 2.28 14.15
CA PRO A 153 -8.40 2.84 13.82
C PRO A 153 -7.23 1.87 14.07
N ALA A 154 -7.34 1.01 15.08
CA ALA A 154 -6.33 -0.02 15.35
C ALA A 154 -6.24 -1.06 14.21
N GLN A 155 -7.38 -1.46 13.64
CA GLN A 155 -7.44 -2.38 12.51
C GLN A 155 -6.94 -1.70 11.23
N PHE A 156 -7.28 -0.42 11.01
CA PHE A 156 -6.71 0.35 9.90
C PHE A 156 -5.19 0.50 10.00
N LYS A 157 -4.66 0.68 11.22
CA LYS A 157 -3.20 0.67 11.43
C LYS A 157 -2.59 -0.66 10.99
N LEU A 158 -3.20 -1.81 11.33
CA LEU A 158 -2.70 -3.10 10.85
C LEU A 158 -2.76 -3.23 9.33
N VAL A 159 -3.76 -2.64 8.67
CA VAL A 159 -3.79 -2.52 7.20
C VAL A 159 -2.56 -1.79 6.69
N LEU A 160 -2.28 -0.60 7.22
CA LEU A 160 -1.12 0.18 6.78
C LEU A 160 0.21 -0.52 7.09
N ASP A 161 0.35 -1.08 8.29
CA ASP A 161 1.55 -1.83 8.69
C ASP A 161 1.79 -3.04 7.77
N SER A 162 0.72 -3.73 7.33
CA SER A 162 0.84 -4.85 6.37
C SER A 162 1.28 -4.39 4.98
N ILE A 163 0.85 -3.21 4.53
CA ILE A 163 1.29 -2.59 3.26
C ILE A 163 2.77 -2.21 3.35
N ILE A 164 3.18 -1.60 4.48
CA ILE A 164 4.58 -1.26 4.75
C ILE A 164 5.46 -2.50 4.75
N TRP A 165 5.01 -3.56 5.40
CA TRP A 165 5.72 -4.84 5.39
C TRP A 165 5.84 -5.39 3.97
N ALA A 166 4.79 -5.31 3.15
CA ALA A 166 4.78 -5.79 1.78
C ALA A 166 5.82 -5.09 0.91
N PHE A 167 5.84 -3.76 0.88
CA PHE A 167 6.78 -3.02 0.02
C PHE A 167 8.25 -3.09 0.49
N LYS A 168 8.48 -3.53 1.73
CA LYS A 168 9.82 -3.86 2.29
C LYS A 168 10.25 -5.29 2.03
N HIS A 169 9.42 -6.10 1.37
CA HIS A 169 9.72 -7.51 1.17
C HIS A 169 10.83 -7.71 0.12
N THR A 170 11.71 -8.67 0.40
CA THR A 170 12.76 -9.11 -0.53
C THR A 170 12.24 -9.70 -1.86
N MET A 171 10.99 -10.21 -1.88
CA MET A 171 10.37 -10.76 -3.07
C MET A 171 9.73 -9.63 -3.87
N ARG A 172 10.26 -9.40 -5.06
CA ARG A 172 9.86 -8.29 -5.93
C ARG A 172 8.35 -8.21 -6.18
N ASN A 173 7.70 -9.33 -6.47
CA ASN A 173 6.26 -9.38 -6.73
C ASN A 173 5.42 -8.88 -5.53
N VAL A 174 5.81 -9.24 -4.30
CA VAL A 174 5.15 -8.78 -3.09
C VAL A 174 5.43 -7.29 -2.87
N ALA A 175 6.67 -6.86 -3.08
CA ALA A 175 7.04 -5.46 -2.94
C ALA A 175 6.30 -4.55 -3.91
N ASP A 176 6.27 -4.92 -5.20
CA ASP A 176 5.56 -4.19 -6.24
C ASP A 176 4.05 -4.12 -5.94
N THR A 177 3.45 -5.21 -5.44
CA THR A 177 2.04 -5.24 -5.02
C THR A 177 1.80 -4.29 -3.84
N GLY A 178 2.68 -4.28 -2.84
CA GLY A 178 2.60 -3.36 -1.70
C GLY A 178 2.64 -1.89 -2.11
N LEU A 179 3.54 -1.53 -3.04
CA LEU A 179 3.63 -0.17 -3.59
C LEU A 179 2.36 0.23 -4.37
N GLN A 180 1.80 -0.69 -5.16
CA GLN A 180 0.55 -0.44 -5.87
C GLN A 180 -0.63 -0.22 -4.91
N ILE A 181 -0.74 -1.04 -3.87
CA ILE A 181 -1.79 -0.87 -2.84
C ILE A 181 -1.63 0.47 -2.14
N LEU A 182 -0.40 0.83 -1.73
CA LEU A 182 -0.14 2.12 -1.09
C LEU A 182 -0.53 3.29 -2.00
N TYR A 183 -0.11 3.27 -3.26
CA TYR A 183 -0.42 4.34 -4.20
C TYR A 183 -1.93 4.50 -4.38
N GLN A 184 -2.66 3.39 -4.59
CA GLN A 184 -4.12 3.43 -4.70
C GLN A 184 -4.79 3.93 -3.42
N LEU A 185 -4.28 3.54 -2.25
CA LEU A 185 -4.79 4.01 -0.95
C LEU A 185 -4.64 5.53 -0.84
N LEU A 186 -3.48 6.07 -1.23
CA LEU A 186 -3.22 7.51 -1.21
C LEU A 186 -4.11 8.29 -2.18
N LEU A 187 -4.42 7.73 -3.36
CA LEU A 187 -5.39 8.30 -4.31
C LEU A 187 -6.81 8.31 -3.72
N ASN A 188 -7.22 7.20 -3.11
CA ASN A 188 -8.55 7.08 -2.49
C ASN A 188 -8.72 8.04 -1.31
N ILE A 189 -7.69 8.22 -0.49
CA ILE A 189 -7.68 9.17 0.63
C ILE A 189 -7.90 10.61 0.14
N GLU A 190 -7.27 11.01 -0.97
CA GLU A 190 -7.45 12.36 -1.53
C GLU A 190 -8.92 12.64 -1.88
N GLN A 191 -9.67 11.62 -2.32
CA GLN A 191 -11.10 11.75 -2.65
C GLN A 191 -12.01 11.91 -1.42
N HIS A 192 -11.49 11.71 -0.20
CA HIS A 192 -12.26 11.73 1.05
C HIS A 192 -11.74 12.82 1.98
N GLU A 193 -11.95 14.10 1.64
CA GLU A 193 -11.31 15.26 2.29
C GLU A 193 -11.34 15.24 3.82
N GLN A 194 -12.51 14.95 4.43
CA GLN A 194 -12.65 14.94 5.89
C GLN A 194 -11.81 13.86 6.57
N ALA A 195 -11.88 12.61 6.07
CA ALA A 195 -11.10 11.51 6.61
C ALA A 195 -9.61 11.64 6.25
N GLY A 196 -9.32 12.23 5.10
CA GLY A 196 -7.96 12.39 4.59
C GLY A 196 -7.10 13.28 5.46
N GLN A 197 -7.65 14.36 6.03
CA GLN A 197 -6.89 15.21 6.94
C GLN A 197 -6.40 14.42 8.17
N SER A 198 -7.28 13.65 8.84
CA SER A 198 -6.87 12.81 9.98
C SER A 198 -5.85 11.74 9.58
N PHE A 199 -6.00 11.16 8.39
CA PHE A 199 -5.02 10.23 7.83
C PHE A 199 -3.65 10.89 7.64
N TYR A 200 -3.59 12.07 7.01
CA TYR A 200 -2.33 12.75 6.75
C TYR A 200 -1.62 13.12 8.04
N GLN A 201 -2.34 13.67 9.03
CA GLN A 201 -1.77 14.01 10.33
C GLN A 201 -1.15 12.79 11.04
N THR A 202 -1.76 11.61 10.89
CA THR A 202 -1.36 10.41 11.62
C THR A 202 -0.25 9.64 10.89
N TYR A 203 -0.32 9.54 9.57
CA TYR A 203 0.45 8.55 8.79
C TYR A 203 1.36 9.15 7.71
N PHE A 204 1.21 10.42 7.33
CA PHE A 204 1.93 10.96 6.16
C PHE A 204 3.45 10.89 6.32
N THR A 205 3.98 11.39 7.44
CA THR A 205 5.42 11.39 7.73
C THR A 205 5.98 9.98 7.95
N ASP A 206 5.18 9.10 8.54
CA ASP A 206 5.52 7.68 8.75
C ASP A 206 5.67 6.93 7.42
N ILE A 207 4.68 7.09 6.52
CA ILE A 207 4.74 6.55 5.16
C ILE A 207 5.95 7.10 4.41
N LEU A 208 6.19 8.42 4.49
CA LEU A 208 7.30 9.08 3.82
C LEU A 208 8.65 8.50 4.28
N GLN A 209 8.83 8.36 5.60
CA GLN A 209 10.02 7.76 6.20
C GLN A 209 10.21 6.30 5.73
N HIS A 210 9.14 5.51 5.68
CA HIS A 210 9.23 4.13 5.22
C HIS A 210 9.56 4.00 3.74
N ILE A 211 9.00 4.86 2.88
CA ILE A 211 9.37 4.88 1.46
C ILE A 211 10.84 5.26 1.28
N PHE A 212 11.33 6.28 1.99
CA PHE A 212 12.75 6.63 1.94
C PHE A 212 13.65 5.47 2.40
N SER A 213 13.29 4.77 3.48
CA SER A 213 14.08 3.62 3.96
C SER A 213 14.27 2.53 2.90
N VAL A 214 13.27 2.33 2.03
CA VAL A 214 13.31 1.33 0.96
C VAL A 214 13.98 1.87 -0.30
N VAL A 215 13.71 3.13 -0.67
CA VAL A 215 14.38 3.78 -1.82
C VAL A 215 15.89 3.77 -1.65
N THR A 216 16.38 4.04 -0.45
CA THR A 216 17.81 4.08 -0.15
C THR A 216 18.45 2.69 -0.02
N ASP A 217 17.65 1.62 -0.04
CA ASP A 217 18.16 0.25 -0.01
C ASP A 217 18.45 -0.26 -1.43
N THR A 218 19.69 -0.65 -1.64
CA THR A 218 20.17 -1.20 -2.91
C THR A 218 19.46 -2.46 -3.38
N SER A 219 18.83 -3.21 -2.47
CA SER A 219 18.07 -4.43 -2.79
C SER A 219 16.73 -4.15 -3.47
N HIS A 220 16.22 -2.91 -3.41
CA HIS A 220 14.91 -2.52 -3.92
C HIS A 220 14.94 -1.67 -5.20
N THR A 221 16.09 -1.59 -5.88
CA THR A 221 16.27 -0.77 -7.09
C THR A 221 15.27 -1.07 -8.23
N ALA A 222 14.73 -2.29 -8.30
CA ALA A 222 13.73 -2.68 -9.30
C ALA A 222 12.38 -1.94 -9.12
N GLY A 223 12.06 -1.48 -7.91
CA GLY A 223 10.83 -0.75 -7.58
C GLY A 223 10.93 0.77 -7.74
N LEU A 224 12.08 1.30 -8.18
CA LEU A 224 12.38 2.74 -8.16
C LEU A 224 11.33 3.59 -8.88
N THR A 225 10.74 3.10 -9.98
CA THR A 225 9.67 3.81 -10.71
C THR A 225 8.44 4.04 -9.83
N MET A 226 8.00 3.02 -9.09
CA MET A 226 6.84 3.14 -8.20
C MET A 226 7.15 3.99 -6.97
N HIS A 227 8.36 3.89 -6.43
CA HIS A 227 8.80 4.79 -5.36
C HIS A 227 8.81 6.26 -5.80
N ALA A 228 9.36 6.55 -6.98
CA ALA A 228 9.34 7.89 -7.57
C ALA A 228 7.91 8.40 -7.76
N THR A 229 7.02 7.53 -8.26
CA THR A 229 5.59 7.85 -8.44
C THR A 229 4.91 8.23 -7.12
N ILE A 230 5.11 7.42 -6.06
CA ILE A 230 4.50 7.65 -4.75
C ILE A 230 5.07 8.91 -4.10
N LEU A 231 6.39 9.08 -4.10
CA LEU A 231 7.03 10.27 -3.52
C LEU A 231 6.59 11.54 -4.26
N ALA A 232 6.66 11.55 -5.60
CA ALA A 232 6.23 12.68 -6.41
C ALA A 232 4.76 13.06 -6.12
N TYR A 233 3.88 12.05 -5.99
CA TYR A 233 2.49 12.29 -5.59
C TYR A 233 2.38 12.89 -4.19
N MET A 234 3.08 12.34 -3.19
CA MET A 234 3.07 12.88 -1.82
C MET A 234 3.59 14.32 -1.75
N PHE A 235 4.66 14.66 -2.46
CA PHE A 235 5.17 16.04 -2.54
C PHE A 235 4.20 16.97 -3.28
N THR A 236 3.50 16.47 -4.31
CA THR A 236 2.45 17.22 -5.02
C THR A 236 1.27 17.54 -4.11
N LEU A 237 0.86 16.63 -3.21
CA LEU A 237 -0.22 16.89 -2.24
C LEU A 237 0.11 18.07 -1.32
N ILE A 238 1.36 18.16 -0.86
CA ILE A 238 1.82 19.26 0.00
C ILE A 238 1.81 20.57 -0.79
N GLU A 239 2.44 20.58 -1.97
CA GLU A 239 2.59 21.77 -2.79
C GLU A 239 1.23 22.35 -3.24
N ARG A 240 0.25 21.49 -3.52
CA ARG A 240 -1.11 21.92 -3.89
C ARG A 240 -1.98 22.31 -2.70
N GLY A 241 -1.45 22.30 -1.48
CA GLY A 241 -2.21 22.64 -0.28
C GLY A 241 -3.37 21.67 0.03
N LYS A 242 -3.29 20.41 -0.41
CA LYS A 242 -4.30 19.39 -0.11
C LYS A 242 -4.27 18.95 1.36
N ILE A 243 -3.12 19.09 2.00
CA ILE A 243 -2.94 18.80 3.43
C ILE A 243 -3.04 20.12 4.20
N GLN A 244 -4.19 20.35 4.82
CA GLN A 244 -4.52 21.58 5.54
C GLN A 244 -4.21 21.47 7.03
N VAL A 245 -4.25 20.26 7.58
CA VAL A 245 -3.85 20.01 8.97
C VAL A 245 -2.33 20.14 9.14
N PRO A 246 -1.86 20.64 10.28
CA PRO A 246 -0.42 20.73 10.54
C PRO A 246 0.18 19.33 10.68
N LEU A 247 1.19 19.04 9.86
CA LEU A 247 1.96 17.80 9.91
C LEU A 247 3.01 17.79 11.02
N GLY A 248 3.32 18.95 11.59
CA GLY A 248 4.32 19.12 12.62
C GLY A 248 4.16 20.42 13.42
N PRO A 249 5.16 20.80 14.22
CA PRO A 249 5.10 22.02 15.03
C PRO A 249 5.20 23.31 14.19
N VAL A 250 5.71 23.21 12.96
CA VAL A 250 5.79 24.34 12.03
C VAL A 250 4.46 24.43 11.26
N PRO A 251 3.78 25.59 11.23
CA PRO A 251 2.48 25.72 10.55
C PRO A 251 2.52 25.52 9.04
N ASP A 252 3.65 25.84 8.40
CA ASP A 252 3.86 25.61 6.97
C ASP A 252 4.30 24.17 6.72
N ASN A 253 3.40 23.38 6.14
CA ASN A 253 3.63 21.98 5.81
C ASN A 253 4.77 21.79 4.78
N THR A 254 4.96 22.74 3.86
CA THR A 254 6.04 22.68 2.87
C THR A 254 7.39 22.79 3.56
N LEU A 255 7.57 23.83 4.37
CA LEU A 255 8.78 24.04 5.15
C LEU A 255 9.04 22.87 6.12
N TYR A 256 8.00 22.43 6.84
CA TYR A 256 8.11 21.31 7.78
C TYR A 256 8.61 20.03 7.10
N ILE A 257 8.06 19.68 5.93
CA ILE A 257 8.44 18.46 5.23
C ILE A 257 9.85 18.58 4.63
N GLN A 258 10.24 19.75 4.13
CA GLN A 258 11.64 19.98 3.72
C GLN A 258 12.62 19.73 4.88
N GLU A 259 12.35 20.28 6.06
CA GLU A 259 13.17 20.09 7.26
C GLU A 259 13.11 18.65 7.78
N PHE A 260 11.95 17.99 7.71
CA PHE A 260 11.78 16.59 8.10
C PHE A 260 12.63 15.67 7.24
N VAL A 261 12.52 15.80 5.91
CA VAL A 261 13.31 14.97 4.97
C VAL A 261 14.80 15.29 5.09
N ALA A 262 15.19 16.56 5.21
CA ALA A 262 16.59 16.92 5.42
C ALA A 262 17.18 16.27 6.68
N ARG A 263 16.44 16.28 7.80
CA ARG A 263 16.84 15.61 9.04
C ARG A 263 16.92 14.09 8.88
N LEU A 264 15.95 13.49 8.19
CA LEU A 264 15.95 12.06 7.89
C LEU A 264 17.22 11.66 7.13
N LEU A 265 17.53 12.37 6.04
CA LEU A 265 18.69 12.09 5.19
C LEU A 265 20.01 12.35 5.94
N ARG A 266 20.11 13.44 6.72
CA ARG A 266 21.31 13.73 7.53
C ARG A 266 21.57 12.66 8.57
N ALA A 267 20.52 12.16 9.22
CA ALA A 267 20.66 11.09 10.22
C ALA A 267 21.08 9.76 9.60
N ALA A 268 20.56 9.44 8.41
CA ALA A 268 20.86 8.19 7.71
C ALA A 268 22.22 8.21 6.98
N PHE A 269 22.66 9.37 6.48
CA PHE A 269 23.87 9.54 5.68
C PHE A 269 24.70 10.74 6.18
N PRO A 270 25.42 10.58 7.31
CA PRO A 270 26.15 11.69 7.95
C PRO A 270 27.30 12.25 7.11
N HIS A 271 27.74 11.52 6.09
CA HIS A 271 28.80 11.93 5.17
C HIS A 271 28.34 12.90 4.08
N LEU A 272 27.02 13.07 3.88
CA LEU A 272 26.49 14.04 2.94
C LEU A 272 26.64 15.46 3.49
N THR A 273 27.05 16.39 2.63
CA THR A 273 27.12 17.81 2.99
C THR A 273 25.72 18.43 3.07
N ASP A 274 25.61 19.52 3.83
CA ASP A 274 24.35 20.25 3.96
C ASP A 274 23.82 20.74 2.61
N ASN A 275 24.72 21.11 1.68
CA ASN A 275 24.33 21.55 0.35
C ASN A 275 23.79 20.39 -0.50
N GLN A 276 24.41 19.20 -0.44
CA GLN A 276 23.91 18.00 -1.12
C GLN A 276 22.51 17.61 -0.64
N ILE A 277 22.28 17.64 0.67
CA ILE A 277 20.96 17.36 1.27
C ILE A 277 19.95 18.40 0.81
N LYS A 278 20.30 19.69 0.86
CA LYS A 278 19.43 20.80 0.42
C LYS A 278 19.01 20.63 -1.05
N ILE A 279 19.95 20.41 -1.96
CA ILE A 279 19.68 20.21 -3.40
C ILE A 279 18.81 18.97 -3.62
N THR A 280 19.07 17.90 -2.88
CA THR A 280 18.26 16.68 -2.93
C THR A 280 16.80 16.99 -2.55
N VAL A 281 16.58 17.66 -1.42
CA VAL A 281 15.24 18.01 -0.93
C VAL A 281 14.52 18.97 -1.88
N GLN A 282 15.21 19.98 -2.42
CA GLN A 282 14.63 20.91 -3.39
C GLN A 282 14.16 20.19 -4.66
N GLY A 283 14.96 19.27 -5.19
CA GLY A 283 14.59 18.49 -6.38
C GLY A 283 13.35 17.63 -6.18
N LEU A 284 13.09 17.14 -4.96
CA LEU A 284 11.86 16.41 -4.64
C LEU A 284 10.59 17.26 -4.76
N PHE A 285 10.67 18.59 -4.60
CA PHE A 285 9.54 19.48 -4.85
C PHE A 285 9.51 19.92 -6.31
N HIS A 286 10.64 20.33 -6.88
CA HIS A 286 10.68 20.89 -8.23
C HIS A 286 10.35 19.88 -9.33
N LEU A 287 10.66 18.60 -9.11
CA LEU A 287 10.47 17.53 -10.10
C LEU A 287 9.20 16.70 -9.85
N ASN A 288 8.37 17.02 -8.85
CA ASN A 288 7.23 16.20 -8.42
C ASN A 288 6.11 16.01 -9.48
N GLN A 289 6.20 16.70 -10.62
CA GLN A 289 5.28 16.58 -11.75
C GLN A 289 5.90 15.89 -12.98
N ASP A 290 7.21 15.63 -12.98
CA ASP A 290 7.89 14.84 -14.00
C ASP A 290 8.49 13.59 -13.36
N ILE A 291 7.77 12.47 -13.45
CA ILE A 291 8.19 11.20 -12.86
C ILE A 291 9.51 10.70 -13.45
N THR A 292 9.80 11.02 -14.72
CA THR A 292 11.06 10.60 -15.35
C THR A 292 12.22 11.35 -14.70
N ALA A 293 12.14 12.68 -14.65
CA ALA A 293 13.16 13.51 -14.01
C ALA A 293 13.28 13.22 -12.50
N PHE A 294 12.16 13.03 -11.80
CA PHE A 294 12.15 12.68 -10.37
C PHE A 294 12.88 11.36 -10.12
N LYS A 295 12.63 10.35 -10.94
CA LYS A 295 13.28 9.03 -10.84
C LYS A 295 14.78 9.13 -11.09
N GLU A 296 15.22 9.93 -12.06
CA GLU A 296 16.66 10.16 -12.28
C GLU A 296 17.28 10.93 -11.12
N HIS A 297 16.61 11.95 -10.57
CA HIS A 297 17.07 12.68 -9.38
C HIS A 297 17.26 11.76 -8.17
N LEU A 298 16.33 10.81 -7.94
CA LEU A 298 16.50 9.76 -6.94
C LEU A 298 17.69 8.85 -7.26
N ARG A 299 17.86 8.43 -8.52
CA ARG A 299 18.98 7.58 -8.92
C ARG A 299 20.33 8.25 -8.65
N ASP A 300 20.46 9.53 -8.98
CA ASP A 300 21.68 10.29 -8.70
C ASP A 300 21.94 10.39 -7.20
N PHE A 301 20.90 10.60 -6.41
CA PHE A 301 21.02 10.58 -4.95
C PHE A 301 21.49 9.20 -4.44
N LEU A 302 21.00 8.10 -5.02
CA LEU A 302 21.46 6.74 -4.68
C LEU A 302 22.92 6.47 -5.07
N VAL A 303 23.47 7.19 -6.05
CA VAL A 303 24.90 7.15 -6.36
C VAL A 303 25.68 7.95 -5.31
N GLN A 304 25.22 9.16 -4.98
CA GLN A 304 25.86 10.02 -3.98
C GLN A 304 25.95 9.37 -2.59
N ILE A 305 24.94 8.62 -2.15
CA ILE A 305 25.02 7.91 -0.86
C ILE A 305 26.06 6.79 -0.84
N LYS A 306 26.39 6.19 -2.01
CA LYS A 306 27.36 5.09 -2.13
C LYS A 306 28.79 5.57 -2.27
N GLU A 307 28.96 6.67 -2.98
CA GLU A 307 30.25 7.28 -3.21
C GLU A 307 30.62 8.10 -1.98
N TYR A 308 31.52 7.57 -1.14
CA TYR A 308 32.24 8.40 -0.17
C TYR A 308 33.25 9.25 -0.96
N THR A 309 32.76 10.25 -1.68
CA THR A 309 33.60 11.20 -2.39
C THR A 309 34.16 12.17 -1.37
N GLY A 310 35.49 12.35 -1.38
CA GLY A 310 36.13 13.45 -0.67
C GLY A 310 35.57 14.80 -1.15
N GLU A 311 35.78 15.84 -0.34
CA GLU A 311 35.12 17.15 -0.46
C GLU A 311 35.25 17.83 -1.85
N ASP A 312 36.27 17.51 -2.65
CA ASP A 312 36.67 18.33 -3.82
C ASP A 312 35.91 18.07 -5.14
N ASP A 313 35.51 16.84 -5.48
CA ASP A 313 34.93 16.54 -6.82
C ASP A 313 33.40 16.68 -6.87
N ALA A 314 32.72 16.54 -5.73
CA ALA A 314 31.26 16.56 -5.68
C ALA A 314 30.69 17.98 -5.81
N GLU A 315 31.44 19.02 -5.41
CA GLU A 315 30.98 20.42 -5.45
C GLU A 315 30.81 20.95 -6.88
N LEU A 316 31.63 20.49 -7.83
CA LEU A 316 31.68 21.03 -9.20
C LEU A 316 30.34 20.89 -9.95
N TYR A 317 29.56 19.85 -9.66
CA TYR A 317 28.28 19.57 -10.33
C TYR A 317 27.06 20.10 -9.55
N LEU A 318 27.25 20.62 -8.33
CA LEU A 318 26.13 21.11 -7.52
C LEU A 318 25.52 22.38 -8.08
N GLU A 319 26.33 23.31 -8.58
CA GLU A 319 25.86 24.57 -9.18
C GLU A 319 25.09 24.32 -10.50
N GLU A 320 25.56 23.38 -11.32
CA GLU A 320 24.87 22.97 -12.55
C GLU A 320 23.52 22.32 -12.21
N ARG A 321 23.48 21.45 -11.19
CA ARG A 321 22.25 20.79 -10.74
C ARG A 321 21.27 21.78 -10.14
N GLU A 322 21.72 22.73 -9.33
CA GLU A 322 20.86 23.80 -8.79
C GLU A 322 20.24 24.63 -9.92
N THR A 323 21.03 24.97 -10.95
CA THR A 323 20.56 25.67 -12.14
C THR A 323 19.50 24.85 -12.91
N ALA A 324 19.76 23.55 -13.12
CA ALA A 324 18.82 22.65 -13.78
C ALA A 324 17.49 22.53 -13.00
N LEU A 325 17.55 22.44 -11.67
CA LEU A 325 16.36 22.40 -10.82
C LEU A 325 15.58 23.71 -10.85
N ARG A 326 16.27 24.86 -10.95
CA ARG A 326 15.60 26.16 -11.12
C ARG A 326 14.86 26.23 -12.46
N LEU A 327 15.50 25.80 -13.55
CA LEU A 327 14.86 25.74 -14.88
C LEU A 327 13.66 24.79 -14.89
N ALA A 328 13.78 23.63 -14.24
CA ALA A 328 12.67 22.68 -14.12
C ALA A 328 11.49 23.28 -13.33
N GLN A 329 11.77 24.04 -12.25
CA GLN A 329 10.74 24.74 -11.49
C GLN A 329 10.04 25.84 -12.32
N GLU A 330 10.80 26.59 -13.11
CA GLU A 330 10.26 27.60 -14.03
C GLU A 330 9.35 26.96 -15.10
N GLU A 331 9.80 25.86 -15.70
CA GLU A 331 9.02 25.10 -16.70
C GLU A 331 7.73 24.54 -16.10
N LYS A 332 7.82 23.92 -14.92
CA LYS A 332 6.68 23.43 -14.17
C LYS A 332 5.67 24.53 -13.89
N ARG A 333 6.15 25.69 -13.40
CA ARG A 333 5.29 26.86 -13.14
C ARG A 333 4.60 27.35 -14.43
N ARG A 334 5.32 27.37 -15.55
CA ARG A 334 4.77 27.74 -16.87
C ARG A 334 3.65 26.79 -17.29
N GLN A 335 3.81 25.49 -17.10
CA GLN A 335 2.79 24.48 -17.41
C GLN A 335 1.55 24.63 -16.52
N GLN A 336 1.74 24.93 -15.23
CA GLN A 336 0.64 25.19 -14.29
C GLN A 336 -0.14 26.45 -14.66
N MET A 337 0.52 27.53 -15.10
CA MET A 337 -0.13 28.75 -15.57
C MET A 337 -0.97 28.53 -16.83
N ALA A 338 -0.59 27.57 -17.68
CA ALA A 338 -1.31 27.28 -18.93
C ALA A 338 -2.65 26.57 -18.71
N VAL A 339 -2.91 26.03 -17.51
CA VAL A 339 -4.14 25.30 -17.18
C VAL A 339 -4.96 26.09 -16.16
N PRO A 340 -6.11 26.68 -16.55
CA PRO A 340 -6.95 27.43 -15.64
C PRO A 340 -7.38 26.62 -14.42
N GLY A 341 -7.26 27.20 -13.23
CA GLY A 341 -7.68 26.61 -11.95
C GLY A 341 -6.62 25.75 -11.24
N ILE A 342 -5.40 25.60 -11.77
CA ILE A 342 -4.30 24.88 -11.09
C ILE A 342 -3.58 25.76 -10.06
N LEU A 343 -3.35 27.04 -10.38
CA LEU A 343 -2.70 27.97 -9.46
C LEU A 343 -3.74 28.64 -8.56
N ASN A 344 -3.38 28.88 -7.31
CA ASN A 344 -4.21 29.68 -6.41
C ASN A 344 -4.35 31.09 -7.00
N PRO A 345 -5.54 31.71 -6.99
CA PRO A 345 -5.72 33.09 -7.48
C PRO A 345 -4.73 34.10 -6.89
N HIS A 346 -4.27 33.89 -5.65
CA HIS A 346 -3.26 34.74 -4.99
C HIS A 346 -1.82 34.54 -5.51
N GLU A 347 -1.57 33.50 -6.31
CA GLU A 347 -0.26 33.17 -6.90
C GLU A 347 -0.16 33.55 -8.39
N MET A 348 -1.28 33.97 -8.99
CA MET A 348 -1.35 34.51 -10.34
C MET A 348 -0.76 35.92 -10.40
N PRO A 349 0.02 36.28 -11.43
CA PRO A 349 0.42 37.66 -11.68
C PRO A 349 -0.82 38.57 -11.77
N GLU A 350 -0.75 39.78 -11.21
CA GLU A 350 -1.88 40.75 -11.19
C GLU A 350 -2.47 41.01 -12.60
N GLU A 351 -1.65 40.89 -13.65
CA GLU A 351 -2.05 41.06 -15.06
C GLU A 351 -2.98 39.94 -15.60
N MET A 352 -3.18 38.85 -14.87
CA MET A 352 -3.97 37.68 -15.29
C MET A 352 -5.20 37.41 -14.39
N GLN A 353 -5.54 38.34 -13.47
CA GLN A 353 -6.64 38.18 -12.50
C GLN A 353 -8.03 38.67 -12.99
N ASP A 354 -8.23 38.88 -14.29
CA ASP A 354 -9.48 39.40 -14.88
C ASP A 354 -10.61 38.38 -15.05
#